data_AF-A0A2D6D4X3-F1
#
_entry.id   AF-A0A2D6D4X3-F1
#
_cell.length_a   1.000
_cell.length_b   1.000
_cell.length_c   1.000
_cell.angle_alpha   90.00
_cell.angle_beta   90.00
_cell.angle_gamma   90.00
#
_symmetry.space_group_name_H-M   'P 1'
#
loop_
_entity.id
_entity.type
_entity.pdbx_description
1 polymer ?
#
loop_
_entity_poly.entity_id
_entity_poly.type
_entity_poly.pdbx_seq_one_letter_code
_entity_poly.pdbx_strand_id
1 'polypeptide(L)'
;MDVDSALTPEQRCLRVNETLPADIYTGEQRDAHPDSRVPWRISPEPYWITPEEHAQFEALGHHILAFYEACNLLYSQSRRGVQPEWVAEYLDIGKDDAVRMYGRMNRFKRQLPLVIRPDVIPTDDGLVISELDSVPGGIGFTASLGQRYGKLGYDIVGGADGMVSGFARMIRSVAGASDPVLAVVVSEESAGYRPEMTWLAEALVEAGLDAHVVGPEDVGFSESGLYLEGAETGKKIDCAPCVTEAPPVNISTCGSGISIWSD
;
A
#
# COMPACT_ATOMS: atom_id res chain seq x y z
N MET A 1 -34.35 11.44 8.25
CA MET A 1 -34.69 10.25 9.05
C MET A 1 -33.68 9.21 8.61
N ASP A 2 -32.69 8.97 9.45
CA ASP A 2 -31.51 8.18 9.10
C ASP A 2 -31.90 6.71 9.06
N VAL A 3 -31.91 6.11 7.87
CA VAL A 3 -32.50 4.77 7.65
C VAL A 3 -31.64 3.67 8.31
N ASP A 4 -30.36 3.96 8.59
CA ASP A 4 -29.39 2.99 9.13
C ASP A 4 -29.30 2.95 10.66
N SER A 5 -29.83 3.94 11.38
CA SER A 5 -29.91 3.89 12.85
C SER A 5 -30.91 2.86 13.38
N ALA A 6 -31.65 2.18 12.49
CA ALA A 6 -32.67 1.19 12.79
C ALA A 6 -32.23 -0.26 12.52
N LEU A 7 -31.04 -0.48 11.93
CA LEU A 7 -30.56 -1.83 11.62
C LEU A 7 -30.06 -2.56 12.87
N THR A 8 -30.45 -3.83 13.02
CA THR A 8 -29.87 -4.74 14.01
C THR A 8 -28.41 -5.03 13.67
N PRO A 9 -27.58 -5.49 14.64
CA PRO A 9 -26.20 -5.89 14.36
C PRO A 9 -26.09 -6.92 13.21
N GLU A 10 -26.99 -7.90 13.16
CA GLU A 10 -27.06 -8.89 12.08
C GLU A 10 -27.33 -8.24 10.73
N GLN A 11 -28.30 -7.32 10.65
CA GLN A 11 -28.62 -6.60 9.42
C GLN A 11 -27.45 -5.75 8.92
N ARG A 12 -26.66 -5.15 9.83
CA ARG A 12 -25.44 -4.42 9.46
C ARG A 12 -24.39 -5.35 8.85
N CYS A 13 -24.13 -6.50 9.48
CA CYS A 13 -23.20 -7.49 8.94
C CYS A 13 -23.63 -7.98 7.55
N LEU A 14 -24.92 -8.28 7.36
CA LEU A 14 -25.46 -8.70 6.06
C LEU A 14 -25.32 -7.60 5.01
N ARG A 15 -25.62 -6.35 5.37
CA ARG A 15 -25.49 -5.19 4.48
C ARG A 15 -24.05 -4.97 4.03
N VAL A 16 -23.09 -5.09 4.95
CA VAL A 16 -21.66 -5.05 4.60
C VAL A 16 -21.33 -6.23 3.69
N ASN A 17 -21.71 -7.46 4.05
CA ASN A 17 -21.47 -8.67 3.23
C ASN A 17 -21.96 -8.51 1.78
N GLU A 18 -23.18 -8.01 1.58
CA GLU A 18 -23.79 -7.83 0.25
C GLU A 18 -23.07 -6.79 -0.62
N THR A 19 -22.35 -5.85 -0.01
CA THR A 19 -21.69 -4.73 -0.69
C THR A 19 -20.18 -4.89 -0.79
N LEU A 20 -19.61 -5.93 -0.19
CA LEU A 20 -18.20 -6.29 -0.32
C LEU A 20 -17.89 -6.84 -1.72
N PRO A 21 -16.76 -6.49 -2.35
CA PRO A 21 -16.31 -7.12 -3.57
C PRO A 21 -15.79 -8.52 -3.20
N ALA A 22 -16.26 -9.57 -3.86
CA ALA A 22 -15.91 -10.94 -3.46
C ALA A 22 -14.47 -11.35 -3.86
N ASP A 23 -13.89 -10.63 -4.81
CA ASP A 23 -12.63 -10.95 -5.49
C ASP A 23 -11.40 -10.38 -4.80
N ILE A 24 -11.54 -9.34 -3.97
CA ILE A 24 -10.39 -8.71 -3.26
C ILE A 24 -9.97 -9.44 -1.98
N TYR A 25 -10.56 -10.61 -1.70
CA TYR A 25 -10.53 -11.29 -0.41
C TYR A 25 -10.15 -12.77 -0.53
N THR A 26 -9.14 -13.06 -1.34
CA THR A 26 -8.74 -14.41 -1.80
C THR A 26 -7.71 -15.14 -0.93
N GLY A 27 -7.37 -14.58 0.24
CA GLY A 27 -6.40 -15.18 1.18
C GLY A 27 -6.88 -16.49 1.85
N GLU A 28 -6.24 -16.88 2.96
CA GLU A 28 -6.58 -18.11 3.70
C GLU A 28 -8.09 -18.21 3.97
N GLN A 29 -8.71 -19.19 3.31
CA GLN A 29 -10.13 -19.43 3.41
C GLN A 29 -10.41 -20.15 4.73
N ARG A 30 -10.81 -19.39 5.76
CA ARG A 30 -11.45 -20.01 6.92
C ARG A 30 -12.85 -20.46 6.53
N ASP A 31 -13.34 -21.52 7.18
CA ASP A 31 -14.71 -21.97 7.00
C ASP A 31 -15.68 -20.83 7.33
N ALA A 32 -16.29 -20.26 6.28
CA ALA A 32 -17.31 -19.23 6.34
C ALA A 32 -18.66 -19.80 5.86
N HIS A 33 -19.75 -19.09 6.18
CA HIS A 33 -21.07 -19.47 5.68
C HIS A 33 -21.09 -19.43 4.14
N PRO A 34 -21.79 -20.33 3.44
CA PRO A 34 -21.83 -20.36 1.97
C PRO A 34 -22.29 -19.04 1.31
N ASP A 35 -23.12 -18.26 2.01
CA ASP A 35 -23.60 -16.95 1.55
C ASP A 35 -22.64 -15.79 1.91
N SER A 36 -21.54 -16.07 2.62
CA SER A 36 -20.52 -15.08 2.93
C SER A 36 -19.70 -14.77 1.69
N ARG A 37 -19.53 -13.49 1.37
CA ARG A 37 -18.65 -13.03 0.29
C ARG A 37 -17.18 -12.97 0.70
N VAL A 38 -16.91 -13.18 1.99
CA VAL A 38 -15.56 -13.10 2.57
C VAL A 38 -15.26 -14.31 3.45
N PRO A 39 -13.99 -14.73 3.55
CA PRO A 39 -13.59 -15.87 4.38
C PRO A 39 -13.40 -15.51 5.87
N TRP A 40 -14.01 -14.43 6.37
CA TRP A 40 -13.93 -14.04 7.78
C TRP A 40 -15.26 -13.49 8.31
N ARG A 41 -15.31 -13.28 9.62
CA ARG A 41 -16.47 -12.69 10.28
C ARG A 41 -16.46 -11.18 10.09
N ILE A 42 -17.60 -10.65 9.66
CA ILE A 42 -17.83 -9.22 9.52
C ILE A 42 -18.33 -8.67 10.85
N SER A 43 -17.72 -7.57 11.32
CA SER A 43 -18.17 -6.84 12.50
C SER A 43 -19.43 -6.01 12.18
N PRO A 44 -20.39 -5.86 13.11
CA PRO A 44 -21.53 -4.96 12.91
C PRO A 44 -21.15 -3.47 12.94
N GLU A 45 -19.99 -3.15 13.48
CA GLU A 45 -19.48 -1.78 13.68
C GLU A 45 -17.97 -1.74 13.40
N PRO A 46 -17.41 -0.59 12.98
CA PRO A 46 -15.96 -0.42 12.87
C PRO A 46 -15.29 -0.46 14.25
N TYR A 47 -13.95 -0.54 14.25
CA TYR A 47 -13.18 -0.42 15.49
C TYR A 47 -13.16 1.04 15.96
N TRP A 48 -13.66 1.29 17.16
CA TRP A 48 -13.74 2.63 17.73
C TRP A 48 -12.41 3.02 18.35
N ILE A 49 -11.95 4.23 18.03
CA ILE A 49 -10.78 4.85 18.67
C ILE A 49 -11.18 6.18 19.31
N THR A 50 -10.54 6.52 20.41
CA THR A 50 -10.68 7.80 21.09
C THR A 50 -9.92 8.91 20.33
N PRO A 51 -10.27 10.19 20.55
CA PRO A 51 -9.49 11.30 20.00
C PRO A 51 -8.01 11.30 20.43
N GLU A 52 -7.71 10.78 21.63
CA GLU A 52 -6.34 10.66 22.12
C GLU A 52 -5.56 9.59 21.34
N GLU A 53 -6.13 8.40 21.16
CA GLU A 53 -5.53 7.34 20.33
C GLU A 53 -5.35 7.81 18.89
N HIS A 54 -6.32 8.53 18.32
CA HIS A 54 -6.21 9.10 16.98
C HIS A 54 -4.99 10.04 16.87
N ALA A 55 -4.83 10.97 17.82
CA ALA A 55 -3.67 11.86 17.84
C ALA A 55 -2.33 11.11 18.02
N GLN A 56 -2.34 10.02 18.80
CA GLN A 56 -1.18 9.14 18.94
C GLN A 56 -0.83 8.46 17.62
N PHE A 57 -1.80 7.94 16.87
CA PHE A 57 -1.57 7.34 15.55
C PHE A 57 -1.05 8.36 14.53
N GLU A 58 -1.57 9.59 14.50
CA GLU A 58 -1.06 10.66 13.63
C GLU A 58 0.40 11.01 13.95
N ALA A 59 0.76 11.09 15.23
CA ALA A 59 2.13 11.32 15.66
C ALA A 59 3.05 10.12 15.32
N LEU A 60 2.55 8.89 15.52
CA LEU A 60 3.29 7.66 15.26
C LEU A 60 3.75 7.57 13.80
N GLY A 61 2.91 7.95 12.84
CA GLY A 61 3.27 7.97 11.42
C GLY A 61 4.53 8.80 11.13
N HIS A 62 4.66 9.96 11.78
CA HIS A 62 5.84 10.82 11.63
C HIS A 62 7.09 10.20 12.27
N HIS A 63 6.94 9.54 13.41
CA HIS A 63 8.04 8.85 14.08
C HIS A 63 8.54 7.65 13.26
N ILE A 64 7.63 6.87 12.68
CA ILE A 64 7.99 5.74 11.81
C ILE A 64 8.72 6.23 10.55
N LEU A 65 8.23 7.29 9.91
CA LEU A 65 8.92 7.87 8.76
C LEU A 65 10.35 8.30 9.11
N ALA A 66 10.52 9.04 10.21
CA ALA A 66 11.84 9.46 10.69
C ALA A 66 12.74 8.27 11.05
N PHE A 67 12.16 7.18 11.56
CA PHE A 67 12.89 5.93 11.83
C PHE A 67 13.41 5.29 10.53
N TYR A 68 12.59 5.18 9.48
CA TYR A 68 13.04 4.68 8.17
C TYR A 68 14.13 5.57 7.55
N GLU A 69 13.99 6.90 7.64
CA GLU A 69 15.03 7.84 7.20
C GLU A 69 16.36 7.62 7.95
N ALA A 70 16.30 7.44 9.27
CA ALA A 70 17.45 7.18 10.10
C ALA A 70 18.11 5.83 9.77
N CYS A 71 17.33 4.76 9.57
CA CYS A 71 17.81 3.44 9.17
C CYS A 71 18.55 3.50 7.82
N ASN A 72 17.99 4.18 6.83
CA ASN A 72 18.60 4.32 5.52
C ASN A 72 19.90 5.16 5.58
N LEU A 73 19.91 6.24 6.38
CA LEU A 73 21.11 7.02 6.65
C LEU A 73 22.20 6.18 7.33
N LEU A 74 21.82 5.39 8.34
CA LEU A 74 22.73 4.52 9.09
C LEU A 74 23.37 3.47 8.18
N TYR A 75 22.58 2.83 7.31
CA TYR A 75 23.08 1.92 6.28
C TYR A 75 24.10 2.62 5.36
N SER A 76 23.77 3.80 4.85
CA SER A 76 24.66 4.55 3.96
C SER A 76 25.97 4.96 4.64
N GLN A 77 25.92 5.36 5.92
CA GLN A 77 27.10 5.74 6.69
C GLN A 77 27.95 4.52 7.07
N SER A 78 27.33 3.39 7.41
CA SER A 78 28.02 2.13 7.70
C SER A 78 28.88 1.69 6.52
N ARG A 79 28.30 1.72 5.30
CA ARG A 79 29.04 1.42 4.05
C ARG A 79 30.20 2.36 3.73
N ARG A 80 30.19 3.57 4.27
CA ARG A 80 31.26 4.56 4.09
C ARG A 80 32.33 4.49 5.19
N GLY A 81 32.20 3.55 6.14
CA GLY A 81 33.08 3.43 7.30
C GLY A 81 32.89 4.55 8.34
N VAL A 82 31.76 5.28 8.29
CA VAL A 82 31.44 6.33 9.27
C VAL A 82 30.72 5.74 10.49
N GLN A 83 29.90 4.70 10.27
CA GLN A 83 29.18 3.95 11.30
C GLN A 83 29.67 2.50 11.30
N PRO A 84 29.37 1.68 12.34
CA PRO A 84 29.81 0.30 12.41
C PRO A 84 29.44 -0.52 11.17
N GLU A 85 30.40 -1.28 10.64
CA GLU A 85 30.27 -2.04 9.39
C GLU A 85 29.17 -3.12 9.46
N TRP A 86 28.98 -3.73 10.63
CA TRP A 86 28.00 -4.81 10.83
C TRP A 86 26.57 -4.42 10.44
N VAL A 87 26.22 -3.13 10.49
CA VAL A 87 24.87 -2.67 10.11
C VAL A 87 24.61 -2.90 8.63
N ALA A 88 25.55 -2.49 7.77
CA ALA A 88 25.43 -2.72 6.34
C ALA A 88 25.54 -4.21 6.01
N GLU A 89 26.43 -4.95 6.68
CA GLU A 89 26.55 -6.40 6.51
C GLU A 89 25.23 -7.11 6.82
N TYR A 90 24.60 -6.78 7.95
CA TYR A 90 23.33 -7.36 8.37
C TYR A 90 22.20 -7.05 7.39
N LEU A 91 22.05 -5.77 7.00
CA LEU A 91 21.01 -5.34 6.06
C LEU A 91 21.25 -5.81 4.62
N ASP A 92 22.45 -6.27 4.29
CA ASP A 92 22.79 -6.86 2.99
C ASP A 92 22.57 -8.40 2.94
N ILE A 93 22.21 -9.04 4.07
CA ILE A 93 21.87 -10.47 4.12
C ILE A 93 20.66 -10.75 3.23
N GLY A 94 20.68 -11.85 2.47
CA GLY A 94 19.58 -12.26 1.58
C GLY A 94 19.49 -11.49 0.25
N LYS A 95 20.06 -10.29 0.16
CA LYS A 95 20.05 -9.49 -1.08
C LYS A 95 21.09 -9.98 -2.07
N ASP A 96 20.69 -10.13 -3.33
CA ASP A 96 21.63 -10.38 -4.43
C ASP A 96 22.47 -9.12 -4.77
N ASP A 97 23.50 -9.30 -5.59
CA ASP A 97 24.41 -8.21 -5.96
C ASP A 97 23.73 -7.09 -6.76
N ALA A 98 22.70 -7.41 -7.53
CA ALA A 98 21.98 -6.42 -8.31
C ALA A 98 21.11 -5.54 -7.41
N VAL A 99 20.35 -6.13 -6.48
CA VAL A 99 19.56 -5.41 -5.46
C VAL A 99 20.46 -4.49 -4.65
N ARG A 100 21.62 -5.01 -4.20
CA ARG A 100 22.64 -4.20 -3.50
C ARG A 100 23.15 -3.06 -4.36
N MET A 101 23.49 -3.32 -5.62
CA MET A 101 23.97 -2.30 -6.55
C MET A 101 22.93 -1.19 -6.76
N TYR A 102 21.69 -1.55 -7.08
CA TYR A 102 20.60 -0.61 -7.33
C TYR A 102 20.25 0.21 -6.08
N GLY A 103 20.09 -0.42 -4.92
CA GLY A 103 19.79 0.27 -3.66
C GLY A 103 20.84 1.31 -3.27
N ARG A 104 22.09 1.18 -3.75
CA ARG A 104 23.19 2.10 -3.46
C ARG A 104 23.31 3.25 -4.46
N MET A 105 22.62 3.21 -5.60
CA MET A 105 22.71 4.27 -6.61
C MET A 105 22.20 5.60 -6.04
N ASN A 106 22.85 6.71 -6.41
CA ASN A 106 22.47 8.04 -5.93
C ASN A 106 21.00 8.40 -6.16
N ARG A 107 20.40 7.83 -7.21
CA ARG A 107 18.99 8.01 -7.56
C ARG A 107 18.03 7.32 -6.59
N PHE A 108 18.41 6.17 -6.03
CA PHE A 108 17.53 5.29 -5.26
C PHE A 108 17.83 5.28 -3.77
N LYS A 109 19.09 5.52 -3.36
CA LYS A 109 19.56 5.40 -1.98
C LYS A 109 18.85 6.30 -0.94
N ARG A 110 17.96 7.20 -1.36
CA ARG A 110 17.15 8.07 -0.49
C ARG A 110 15.64 7.86 -0.68
N GLN A 111 15.25 6.98 -1.59
CA GLN A 111 13.85 6.65 -1.77
C GLN A 111 13.40 5.81 -0.59
N LEU A 112 12.22 6.12 -0.10
CA LEU A 112 11.58 5.42 0.98
C LEU A 112 10.25 4.86 0.51
N PRO A 113 9.77 3.81 1.20
CA PRO A 113 8.38 3.39 1.17
C PRO A 113 7.40 4.56 1.13
N LEU A 114 6.49 4.56 0.15
CA LEU A 114 5.42 5.58 0.10
C LEU A 114 4.25 5.25 1.03
N VAL A 115 4.03 3.95 1.28
CA VAL A 115 3.04 3.44 2.22
C VAL A 115 3.77 2.58 3.24
N ILE A 116 3.45 2.79 4.52
CA ILE A 116 4.00 2.03 5.64
C ILE A 116 2.83 1.57 6.49
N ARG A 117 2.79 0.29 6.86
CA ARG A 117 1.74 -0.33 7.66
C ARG A 117 2.35 -0.82 8.98
N PRO A 118 2.25 -0.04 10.05
CA PRO A 118 2.60 -0.54 11.37
C PRO A 118 1.49 -1.43 11.91
N ASP A 119 1.86 -2.62 12.34
CA ASP A 119 0.96 -3.47 13.11
C ASP A 119 1.09 -3.09 14.58
N VAL A 120 0.02 -2.49 15.10
CA VAL A 120 -0.03 -1.90 16.44
C VAL A 120 -1.01 -2.66 17.32
N ILE A 121 -0.54 -3.04 18.50
CA ILE A 121 -1.33 -3.68 19.54
C ILE A 121 -1.54 -2.68 20.68
N PRO A 122 -2.79 -2.29 20.97
CA PRO A 122 -3.12 -1.53 22.17
C PRO A 122 -2.90 -2.39 23.42
N THR A 123 -2.21 -1.83 24.42
CA THR A 123 -1.99 -2.45 25.73
C THR A 123 -2.35 -1.47 26.85
N ASP A 124 -2.45 -1.95 28.09
CA ASP A 124 -2.73 -1.10 29.26
C ASP A 124 -1.66 0.00 29.47
N ASP A 125 -0.42 -0.24 29.01
CA ASP A 125 0.71 0.69 29.12
C ASP A 125 0.90 1.56 27.85
N GLY A 126 0.02 1.42 26.86
CA GLY A 126 0.07 2.16 25.60
C GLY A 126 0.18 1.28 24.35
N LEU A 127 0.46 1.91 23.21
CA LEU A 127 0.57 1.24 21.92
C LEU A 127 1.93 0.55 21.75
N VAL A 128 1.93 -0.72 21.36
CA VAL A 128 3.14 -1.49 21.03
C VAL A 128 3.13 -1.84 19.55
N ILE A 129 4.23 -1.54 18.85
CA ILE A 129 4.42 -2.00 17.46
C ILE A 129 5.00 -3.42 17.50
N SER A 130 4.32 -4.37 16.85
CA SER A 130 4.83 -5.73 16.68
C SER A 130 5.63 -5.89 15.38
N GLU A 131 5.20 -5.21 14.32
CA GLU A 131 5.77 -5.33 12.97
C GLU A 131 5.66 -4.02 12.21
N LEU A 132 6.61 -3.78 11.29
CA LEU A 132 6.61 -2.64 10.38
C LEU A 132 6.65 -3.16 8.95
N ASP A 133 5.47 -3.31 8.38
CA ASP A 133 5.33 -3.74 7.00
C ASP A 133 5.39 -2.56 6.04
N SER A 134 5.91 -2.88 4.87
CA SER A 134 6.00 -1.92 3.78
C SER A 134 5.51 -2.51 2.45
N VAL A 135 5.00 -3.75 2.49
CA VAL A 135 4.37 -4.44 1.37
C VAL A 135 3.02 -3.81 1.00
N PRO A 136 2.72 -3.61 -0.29
CA PRO A 136 1.51 -2.94 -0.77
C PRO A 136 0.26 -3.85 -0.74
N GLY A 137 -0.09 -4.35 0.45
CA GLY A 137 -1.30 -5.13 0.71
C GLY A 137 -2.22 -4.46 1.74
N GLY A 138 -3.53 -4.62 1.58
CA GLY A 138 -4.54 -4.17 2.55
C GLY A 138 -5.02 -2.73 2.38
N ILE A 139 -4.48 -1.95 1.45
CA ILE A 139 -4.92 -0.57 1.16
C ILE A 139 -6.30 -0.57 0.53
N GLY A 140 -6.48 -1.35 -0.54
CA GLY A 140 -7.75 -1.51 -1.23
C GLY A 140 -8.78 -2.16 -0.32
N PHE A 141 -8.36 -3.15 0.47
CA PHE A 141 -9.17 -3.76 1.53
C PHE A 141 -9.71 -2.73 2.52
N THR A 142 -8.82 -1.90 3.08
CA THR A 142 -9.17 -0.93 4.13
C THR A 142 -10.03 0.20 3.57
N ALA A 143 -9.67 0.71 2.38
CA ALA A 143 -10.49 1.68 1.64
C ALA A 143 -11.89 1.14 1.38
N SER A 144 -11.97 -0.11 0.92
CA SER A 144 -13.21 -0.81 0.66
C SER A 144 -14.09 -0.85 1.91
N LEU A 145 -13.58 -1.33 3.05
CA LEU A 145 -14.33 -1.36 4.30
C LEU A 145 -14.74 0.04 4.78
N GLY A 146 -13.84 1.03 4.69
CA GLY A 146 -14.12 2.42 5.05
C GLY A 146 -15.34 2.98 4.32
N GLN A 147 -15.46 2.72 3.01
CA GLN A 147 -16.63 3.12 2.24
C GLN A 147 -17.92 2.45 2.71
N ARG A 148 -17.90 1.17 3.11
CA ARG A 148 -19.10 0.45 3.55
C ARG A 148 -19.56 0.91 4.92
N TYR A 149 -18.65 1.02 5.88
CA TYR A 149 -19.01 1.53 7.21
C TYR A 149 -19.37 3.02 7.17
N GLY A 150 -18.73 3.82 6.31
CA GLY A 150 -19.15 5.21 6.07
C GLY A 150 -20.58 5.30 5.53
N LYS A 151 -20.99 4.39 4.63
CA LYS A 151 -22.37 4.30 4.13
C LYS A 151 -23.38 3.92 5.21
N LEU A 152 -22.96 3.23 6.26
CA LEU A 152 -23.79 2.92 7.44
C LEU A 152 -23.87 4.10 8.44
N GLY A 153 -23.29 5.25 8.11
CA GLY A 153 -23.32 6.46 8.94
C GLY A 153 -22.22 6.56 9.99
N TYR A 154 -21.22 5.67 9.98
CA TYR A 154 -20.07 5.79 10.87
C TYR A 154 -19.10 6.88 10.41
N ASP A 155 -18.55 7.61 11.37
CA ASP A 155 -17.46 8.56 11.13
C ASP A 155 -16.14 7.80 11.04
N ILE A 156 -15.66 7.62 9.80
CA ILE A 156 -14.42 6.91 9.52
C ILE A 156 -13.25 7.89 9.56
N VAL A 157 -12.15 7.51 10.20
CA VAL A 157 -10.92 8.31 10.21
C VAL A 157 -10.47 8.61 8.78
N GLY A 158 -10.31 9.91 8.46
CA GLY A 158 -10.01 10.38 7.11
C GLY A 158 -11.21 10.42 6.14
N GLY A 159 -12.39 10.00 6.57
CA GLY A 159 -13.61 9.89 5.78
C GLY A 159 -13.74 8.56 5.04
N ALA A 160 -14.94 8.30 4.49
CA ALA A 160 -15.26 7.08 3.75
C ALA A 160 -14.29 6.80 2.57
N ASP A 161 -13.80 7.86 1.93
CA ASP A 161 -12.84 7.80 0.81
C ASP A 161 -11.43 8.28 1.21
N GLY A 162 -11.13 8.34 2.50
CA GLY A 162 -9.88 8.87 3.04
C GLY A 162 -8.64 8.16 2.50
N MET A 163 -8.68 6.83 2.44
CA MET A 163 -7.59 6.01 1.90
C MET A 163 -7.33 6.28 0.41
N VAL A 164 -8.39 6.30 -0.41
CA VAL A 164 -8.29 6.53 -1.87
C VAL A 164 -7.78 7.95 -2.15
N SER A 165 -8.35 8.95 -1.49
CA SER A 165 -7.96 10.36 -1.67
C SER A 165 -6.54 10.63 -1.15
N GLY A 166 -6.13 10.00 -0.05
CA GLY A 166 -4.77 10.03 0.47
C GLY A 166 -3.77 9.42 -0.51
N PHE A 167 -4.08 8.25 -1.06
CA PHE A 167 -3.25 7.57 -2.05
C PHE A 167 -3.11 8.40 -3.33
N ALA A 168 -4.21 8.96 -3.85
CA ALA A 168 -4.15 9.84 -5.02
C ALA A 168 -3.27 11.09 -4.77
N ARG A 169 -3.38 11.70 -3.60
CA ARG A 169 -2.56 12.86 -3.22
C ARG A 169 -1.08 12.52 -3.14
N MET A 170 -0.76 11.36 -2.56
CA MET A 170 0.60 10.82 -2.50
C MET A 170 1.17 10.64 -3.90
N ILE A 171 0.44 10.01 -4.82
CA ILE A 171 0.89 9.81 -6.20
C ILE A 171 1.13 11.14 -6.93
N ARG A 172 0.19 12.10 -6.84
CA ARG A 172 0.38 13.44 -7.43
C ARG A 172 1.61 14.15 -6.85
N SER A 173 1.85 14.01 -5.55
CA SER A 173 3.03 14.58 -4.89
C SER A 173 4.34 13.96 -5.39
N VAL A 174 4.39 12.64 -5.57
CA VAL A 174 5.60 11.93 -6.01
C VAL A 174 5.88 12.18 -7.50
N ALA A 175 4.85 12.19 -8.33
CA ALA A 175 4.97 12.52 -9.75
C ALA A 175 5.36 13.98 -9.98
N GLY A 176 4.99 14.89 -9.06
CA GLY A 176 5.13 16.33 -9.27
C GLY A 176 4.22 16.86 -10.38
N ALA A 177 3.15 16.12 -10.70
CA ALA A 177 2.20 16.43 -11.76
C ALA A 177 0.77 16.44 -11.22
N SER A 178 -0.06 17.34 -11.78
CA SER A 178 -1.45 17.44 -11.36
C SER A 178 -2.32 16.30 -11.88
N ASP A 179 -1.92 15.61 -12.95
CA ASP A 179 -2.66 14.50 -13.55
C ASP A 179 -1.70 13.39 -14.03
N PRO A 180 -1.08 12.65 -13.09
CA PRO A 180 -0.10 11.64 -13.44
C PRO A 180 -0.76 10.32 -13.85
N VAL A 181 -0.09 9.61 -14.75
CA VAL A 181 -0.43 8.22 -15.08
C VAL A 181 0.22 7.28 -14.07
N LEU A 182 -0.62 6.55 -13.31
CA LEU A 182 -0.22 5.53 -12.36
C LEU A 182 -0.33 4.14 -13.01
N ALA A 183 0.74 3.35 -12.94
CA ALA A 183 0.73 1.94 -13.28
C ALA A 183 1.15 1.10 -12.07
N VAL A 184 0.20 0.43 -11.41
CA VAL A 184 0.50 -0.54 -10.36
C VAL A 184 0.95 -1.84 -11.03
N VAL A 185 2.23 -2.16 -10.90
CA VAL A 185 2.85 -3.32 -11.55
C VAL A 185 2.75 -4.51 -10.60
N VAL A 186 1.99 -5.54 -10.98
CA VAL A 186 1.81 -6.75 -10.16
C VAL A 186 2.43 -7.93 -10.90
N SER A 187 3.45 -8.55 -10.30
CA SER A 187 4.09 -9.74 -10.88
C SER A 187 3.20 -10.98 -10.77
N GLU A 188 3.56 -12.04 -11.48
CA GLU A 188 2.83 -13.31 -11.43
C GLU A 188 2.94 -13.97 -10.05
N GLU A 189 4.10 -13.85 -9.40
CA GLU A 189 4.33 -14.33 -8.03
C GLU A 189 3.39 -13.65 -7.03
N SER A 190 3.05 -12.38 -7.29
CA SER A 190 2.12 -11.59 -6.48
C SER A 190 0.70 -11.53 -7.06
N ALA A 191 0.32 -12.47 -7.91
CA ALA A 191 -1.01 -12.49 -8.53
C ALA A 191 -2.16 -12.48 -7.51
N GLY A 192 -1.94 -12.96 -6.28
CA GLY A 192 -2.91 -12.88 -5.18
C GLY A 192 -3.34 -11.45 -4.81
N TYR A 193 -2.47 -10.46 -5.01
CA TYR A 193 -2.77 -9.03 -4.77
C TYR A 193 -3.48 -8.35 -5.93
N ARG A 194 -3.48 -8.96 -7.13
CA ARG A 194 -4.02 -8.34 -8.35
C ARG A 194 -5.48 -7.90 -8.19
N PRO A 195 -6.41 -8.70 -7.62
CA PRO A 195 -7.79 -8.24 -7.44
C PRO A 195 -7.89 -6.99 -6.56
N GLU A 196 -7.15 -6.95 -5.44
CA GLU A 196 -7.13 -5.80 -4.55
C GLU A 196 -6.60 -4.55 -5.26
N MET A 197 -5.49 -4.70 -6.00
CA MET A 197 -4.90 -3.58 -6.75
C MET A 197 -5.82 -3.10 -7.86
N THR A 198 -6.54 -4.01 -8.54
CA THR A 198 -7.53 -3.65 -9.57
C THR A 198 -8.64 -2.82 -8.97
N TRP A 199 -9.20 -3.24 -7.84
CA TRP A 199 -10.21 -2.48 -7.12
C TRP A 199 -9.70 -1.09 -6.71
N LEU A 200 -8.47 -1.01 -6.20
CA LEU A 200 -7.87 0.27 -5.82
C LEU A 200 -7.69 1.18 -7.05
N ALA A 201 -7.24 0.66 -8.18
CA ALA A 201 -7.10 1.43 -9.42
C ALA A 201 -8.46 1.94 -9.92
N GLU A 202 -9.51 1.12 -9.89
CA GLU A 202 -10.87 1.54 -10.25
C GLU A 202 -11.37 2.67 -9.34
N ALA A 203 -11.18 2.54 -8.02
CA ALA A 203 -11.54 3.58 -7.07
C ALA A 203 -10.74 4.89 -7.28
N LEU A 204 -9.46 4.79 -7.67
CA LEU A 204 -8.63 5.94 -8.02
C LEU A 204 -9.08 6.61 -9.33
N VAL A 205 -9.50 5.83 -10.33
CA VAL A 205 -10.10 6.33 -11.57
C VAL A 205 -11.39 7.08 -11.29
N GLU A 206 -12.27 6.53 -10.44
CA GLU A 206 -13.49 7.23 -9.99
C GLU A 206 -13.16 8.53 -9.25
N ALA A 207 -12.04 8.58 -8.52
CA ALA A 207 -11.51 9.76 -7.86
C ALA A 207 -10.73 10.72 -8.79
N GLY A 208 -10.66 10.43 -10.10
CA GLY A 208 -10.06 11.29 -11.12
C GLY A 208 -8.55 11.16 -11.29
N LEU A 209 -7.97 10.00 -10.99
CA LEU A 209 -6.57 9.67 -11.29
C LEU A 209 -6.49 8.64 -12.44
N ASP A 210 -5.61 8.84 -13.41
CA ASP A 210 -5.40 7.86 -14.50
C ASP A 210 -4.59 6.67 -13.96
N ALA A 211 -5.27 5.63 -13.47
CA ALA A 211 -4.67 4.49 -12.77
C ALA A 211 -4.92 3.17 -13.49
N HIS A 212 -3.86 2.36 -13.60
CA HIS A 212 -3.84 1.08 -14.29
C HIS A 212 -3.19 0.00 -13.42
N VAL A 213 -3.66 -1.25 -13.54
CA VAL A 213 -2.97 -2.43 -13.01
C VAL A 213 -2.44 -3.24 -14.17
N VAL A 214 -1.14 -3.55 -14.16
CA VAL A 214 -0.45 -4.17 -15.30
C VAL A 214 0.52 -5.26 -14.83
N GLY A 215 0.85 -6.19 -15.73
CA GLY A 215 1.99 -7.08 -15.54
C GLY A 215 3.32 -6.39 -15.88
N PRO A 216 4.47 -6.89 -15.41
CA PRO A 216 5.78 -6.38 -15.82
C PRO A 216 5.98 -6.38 -17.35
N GLU A 217 5.41 -7.36 -18.05
CA GLU A 217 5.46 -7.52 -19.51
C GLU A 217 4.71 -6.44 -20.30
N ASP A 218 3.76 -5.76 -19.67
CA ASP A 218 2.97 -4.68 -20.27
C ASP A 218 3.67 -3.32 -20.15
N VAL A 219 4.81 -3.25 -19.43
CA VAL A 219 5.57 -2.03 -19.21
C VAL A 219 6.72 -1.93 -20.21
N GLY A 220 6.58 -1.02 -21.17
CA GLY A 220 7.63 -0.69 -22.13
C GLY A 220 8.67 0.27 -21.53
N PHE A 221 9.94 0.03 -21.82
CA PHE A 221 11.03 0.93 -21.44
C PHE A 221 11.61 1.64 -22.67
N SER A 222 11.86 2.94 -22.52
CA SER A 222 12.75 3.70 -23.40
C SER A 222 13.64 4.64 -22.60
N GLU A 223 14.65 5.23 -23.27
CA GLU A 223 15.50 6.27 -22.66
C GLU A 223 14.69 7.44 -22.09
N SER A 224 13.49 7.67 -22.62
CA SER A 224 12.63 8.80 -22.25
C SER A 224 11.62 8.49 -21.13
N GLY A 225 11.42 7.23 -20.76
CA GLY A 225 10.46 6.85 -19.71
C GLY A 225 10.00 5.39 -19.73
N LEU A 226 9.04 5.11 -18.85
CA LEU A 226 8.21 3.90 -18.88
C LEU A 226 6.87 4.19 -19.57
N TYR A 227 6.32 3.19 -20.24
CA TYR A 227 5.13 3.31 -21.09
C TYR A 227 4.19 2.12 -20.89
N LEU A 228 2.89 2.37 -20.90
CA LEU A 228 1.88 1.31 -20.93
C LEU A 228 1.87 0.62 -22.31
N GLU A 229 1.49 -0.66 -22.33
CA GLU A 229 1.35 -1.50 -23.54
C GLU A 229 2.68 -1.76 -24.29
N GLY A 230 3.81 -1.73 -23.59
CA GLY A 230 5.09 -2.22 -24.12
C GLY A 230 5.75 -1.38 -25.23
N ALA A 231 5.18 -0.24 -25.64
CA ALA A 231 5.69 0.58 -26.75
C ALA A 231 5.78 2.07 -26.41
N GLU A 232 6.77 2.78 -26.99
CA GLU A 232 6.92 4.25 -26.86
C GLU A 232 5.70 5.05 -27.36
N THR A 233 4.81 4.42 -28.13
CA THR A 233 3.55 5.01 -28.60
C THR A 233 2.43 4.97 -27.55
N GLY A 234 2.61 4.22 -26.46
CA GLY A 234 1.67 4.12 -25.36
C GLY A 234 1.65 5.37 -24.47
N LYS A 235 0.80 5.36 -23.44
CA LYS A 235 0.80 6.41 -22.42
C LYS A 235 2.08 6.30 -21.59
N LYS A 236 2.77 7.44 -21.41
CA LYS A 236 3.92 7.52 -20.50
C LYS A 236 3.45 7.34 -19.06
N ILE A 237 4.14 6.50 -18.30
CA ILE A 237 3.89 6.22 -16.90
C ILE A 237 4.68 7.24 -16.05
N ASP A 238 3.98 7.91 -15.13
CA ASP A 238 4.57 8.86 -14.20
C ASP A 238 4.86 8.22 -12.85
N CYS A 239 4.14 7.19 -12.42
CA CYS A 239 4.40 6.47 -11.17
C CYS A 239 4.17 4.98 -11.35
N ALA A 240 5.11 4.15 -10.88
CA ALA A 240 5.05 2.70 -11.05
C ALA A 240 5.37 1.94 -9.74
N PRO A 241 4.48 1.97 -8.72
CA PRO A 241 4.65 1.11 -7.56
C PRO A 241 4.55 -0.36 -7.99
N CYS A 242 5.48 -1.17 -7.48
CA CYS A 242 5.57 -2.59 -7.80
C CYS A 242 5.04 -3.42 -6.63
N VAL A 243 4.29 -4.47 -6.92
CA VAL A 243 3.81 -5.49 -5.98
C VAL A 243 4.45 -6.81 -6.40
N THR A 244 5.46 -7.23 -5.62
CA THR A 244 6.30 -8.38 -5.93
C THR A 244 6.70 -9.09 -4.64
N GLU A 245 6.63 -10.41 -4.60
CA GLU A 245 7.36 -11.24 -3.62
C GLU A 245 8.79 -11.44 -4.18
N ALA A 246 9.85 -11.13 -3.43
CA ALA A 246 11.24 -11.20 -3.93
C ALA A 246 11.74 -12.65 -4.16
N PRO A 247 12.86 -12.96 -4.91
CA PRO A 247 13.66 -12.26 -5.97
C PRO A 247 13.87 -13.15 -7.25
N PRO A 248 14.74 -12.89 -8.29
CA PRO A 248 15.64 -11.77 -8.60
C PRO A 248 15.23 -10.92 -9.84
N VAL A 249 15.62 -9.65 -9.79
CA VAL A 249 16.04 -8.80 -10.92
C VAL A 249 15.22 -8.89 -12.22
N ASN A 250 14.32 -7.92 -12.42
CA ASN A 250 14.35 -7.04 -13.60
C ASN A 250 13.21 -6.02 -13.52
N ILE A 251 13.49 -4.80 -13.05
CA ILE A 251 12.74 -3.62 -13.50
C ILE A 251 13.74 -2.50 -13.77
N SER A 252 14.01 -2.30 -15.05
CA SER A 252 14.84 -1.22 -15.58
C SER A 252 14.11 0.13 -15.49
N THR A 253 14.88 1.13 -15.10
CA THR A 253 14.57 2.53 -14.78
C THR A 253 13.89 3.33 -15.89
N CYS A 254 12.89 4.20 -15.61
CA CYS A 254 13.01 5.67 -15.74
C CYS A 254 11.70 6.44 -15.41
N GLY A 255 11.77 7.36 -14.45
CA GLY A 255 10.73 8.37 -14.16
C GLY A 255 9.97 8.03 -12.88
N SER A 256 10.21 8.81 -11.83
CA SER A 256 9.47 8.83 -10.54
C SER A 256 9.25 7.49 -9.81
N GLY A 257 10.08 7.27 -8.77
CA GLY A 257 9.80 6.38 -7.63
C GLY A 257 9.40 4.95 -7.95
N ILE A 258 10.39 4.07 -8.11
CA ILE A 258 10.18 2.61 -8.01
C ILE A 258 10.57 2.23 -6.58
N SER A 259 9.59 1.82 -5.78
CA SER A 259 9.87 1.19 -4.49
C SER A 259 9.99 -0.31 -4.75
N ILE A 260 11.21 -0.84 -4.63
CA ILE A 260 11.44 -2.28 -4.60
C ILE A 260 11.24 -2.70 -3.15
N TRP A 261 10.20 -3.47 -2.89
CA TRP A 261 9.88 -4.00 -1.57
C TRP A 261 10.55 -5.37 -1.42
N SER A 262 11.32 -5.53 -0.36
CA SER A 262 11.76 -6.85 0.10
C SER A 262 11.34 -6.97 1.56
N ASP A 263 10.73 -8.09 1.91
CA ASP A 263 10.57 -8.52 3.30
C ASP A 263 11.91 -8.54 4.05
#